data_AF-A0A937TRT7-F1
#
_entry.id   AF-A0A937TRT7-F1
#
_cell.length_a   1.000
_cell.length_b   1.000
_cell.length_c   1.000
_cell.angle_alpha   90.00
_cell.angle_beta   90.00
_cell.angle_gamma   90.00
#
_symmetry.space_group_name_H-M   'P 1'
#
loop_
_entity.id
_entity.type
_entity.pdbx_description
1 polymer ?
#
loop_
_entity_poly.entity_id
_entity_poly.type
_entity_poly.pdbx_seq_one_letter_code
_entity_poly.pdbx_strand_id
1 'polypeptide(L)'
;APLLKGADILLAADCVPFAYADFHREFQQNRALLVACPKLDDFGAHLNQLIAILQQTEPRSITVVYMEVPCCSGLVYMARKAIEDSGSDIPLYDVTVSTRGSILSRHDPVPSAST
;
A
#
# COMPACT_ATOMS: atom_id res chain seq x y z
N ALA A 1 10.12 -4.91 12.95
CA ALA A 1 8.98 -4.26 13.67
C ALA A 1 7.99 -5.33 14.14
N PRO A 2 7.85 -5.59 15.45
CA PRO A 2 7.02 -6.70 15.96
C PRO A 2 5.54 -6.63 15.55
N LEU A 3 5.00 -5.41 15.41
CA LEU A 3 3.61 -5.15 15.01
C LEU A 3 3.29 -5.60 13.58
N LEU A 4 4.29 -5.70 12.70
CA LEU A 4 4.11 -5.96 11.28
C LEU A 4 4.15 -7.47 10.94
N LYS A 5 4.62 -8.30 11.88
CA LYS A 5 4.85 -9.73 11.62
C LYS A 5 3.53 -10.44 11.31
N GLY A 6 3.41 -11.01 10.11
CA GLY A 6 2.19 -11.70 9.66
C GLY A 6 0.94 -10.82 9.62
N ALA A 7 1.11 -9.50 9.55
CA ALA A 7 -0.01 -8.55 9.47
C ALA A 7 -0.54 -8.41 8.04
N ASP A 8 -1.77 -7.91 7.90
CA ASP A 8 -2.21 -7.27 6.67
C ASP A 8 -1.73 -5.82 6.67
N ILE A 9 -0.90 -5.45 5.70
CA ILE A 9 -0.36 -4.10 5.58
C ILE A 9 -1.34 -3.23 4.81
N LEU A 10 -1.59 -2.03 5.33
CA LEU A 10 -2.23 -0.93 4.62
C LEU A 10 -1.16 0.11 4.28
N LEU A 11 -0.83 0.28 3.02
CA LEU A 11 0.04 1.35 2.53
C LEU A 11 -0.84 2.49 2.00
N ALA A 12 -0.95 3.57 2.76
CA ALA A 12 -1.84 4.69 2.42
C ALA A 12 -1.06 5.91 1.96
N ALA A 13 -1.57 6.60 0.93
CA ALA A 13 -1.11 7.94 0.60
C ALA A 13 -1.58 8.94 1.67
N ASP A 14 -0.72 9.88 2.06
CA ASP A 14 -0.92 10.84 3.16
C ASP A 14 -2.26 11.57 3.11
N CYS A 15 -2.72 11.89 1.91
CA CYS A 15 -3.93 12.67 1.68
C CYS A 15 -5.23 11.85 1.80
N VAL A 16 -5.16 10.52 1.75
CA VAL A 16 -6.35 9.67 1.76
C VAL A 16 -7.14 9.79 3.07
N PRO A 17 -6.53 9.70 4.28
CA PRO A 17 -7.28 9.82 5.53
C PRO A 17 -8.01 11.16 5.69
N PHE A 18 -7.49 12.22 5.06
CA PHE A 18 -8.12 13.54 5.08
C PHE A 18 -9.24 13.69 4.04
N ALA A 19 -9.15 12.99 2.92
CA ALA A 19 -10.16 13.05 1.85
C ALA A 19 -11.31 12.07 2.07
N TYR A 20 -11.04 10.87 2.59
CA TYR A 20 -12.02 9.79 2.73
C TYR A 20 -12.41 9.60 4.20
N ALA A 21 -13.59 10.10 4.56
CA ALA A 21 -14.06 10.17 5.96
C ALA A 21 -14.08 8.81 6.68
N ASP A 22 -14.33 7.72 5.96
CA ASP A 22 -14.45 6.37 6.53
C ASP A 22 -13.13 5.59 6.56
N PHE A 23 -11.99 6.27 6.39
CA PHE A 23 -10.67 5.65 6.30
C PHE A 23 -10.35 4.70 7.46
N HIS A 24 -10.59 5.14 8.70
CA HIS A 24 -10.26 4.32 9.86
C HIS A 24 -11.09 3.03 9.93
N ARG A 25 -12.36 3.10 9.54
CA ARG A 25 -13.31 1.99 9.58
C ARG A 25 -13.10 1.03 8.42
N GLU A 26 -12.98 1.54 7.19
CA GLU A 26 -12.91 0.71 5.99
C GLU A 26 -11.50 0.25 5.63
N PHE A 27 -10.47 1.04 5.98
CA PHE A 27 -9.09 0.76 5.64
C PHE A 27 -8.27 0.37 6.88
N GLN A 28 -8.15 1.23 7.89
CA GLN A 28 -7.16 0.97 8.95
C GLN A 28 -7.53 -0.20 9.88
N GLN A 29 -8.81 -0.48 10.09
CA GLN A 29 -9.25 -1.50 11.04
C GLN A 29 -8.58 -2.87 10.77
N ASN A 30 -7.95 -3.42 11.80
CA ASN A 30 -7.21 -4.71 11.78
C ASN A 30 -6.01 -4.79 10.82
N ARG A 31 -5.55 -3.66 10.27
CA ARG A 31 -4.37 -3.59 9.39
C ARG A 31 -3.25 -2.78 10.02
N ALA A 32 -2.02 -3.17 9.71
CA ALA A 32 -0.84 -2.39 10.05
C ALA A 32 -0.66 -1.25 9.05
N LEU A 33 -0.80 -0.02 9.50
CA LEU A 33 -0.73 1.17 8.65
C LEU A 33 0.72 1.61 8.42
N LEU A 34 1.07 1.78 7.14
CA LEU A 34 2.24 2.50 6.66
C LEU A 34 1.76 3.66 5.79
N VAL A 35 2.42 4.81 5.89
CA VAL A 35 2.05 6.03 5.17
C VAL A 35 3.24 6.51 4.36
N ALA A 36 3.01 6.86 3.09
CA ALA A 36 4.01 7.44 2.20
C ALA A 36 3.37 8.25 1.07
N CYS A 37 4.02 9.33 0.67
CA CYS A 37 3.65 10.18 -0.44
C CYS A 37 4.72 10.17 -1.54
N PRO A 38 4.47 9.54 -2.70
CA PRO A 38 5.45 9.49 -3.80
C PRO A 38 5.81 10.86 -4.39
N LYS A 39 5.06 11.92 -4.06
CA LYS A 39 5.34 13.30 -4.49
C LYS A 39 6.25 14.06 -3.53
N LEU A 40 6.08 13.83 -2.22
CA LEU A 40 6.69 14.65 -1.17
C LEU A 40 7.89 13.98 -0.53
N ASP A 41 7.95 12.65 -0.59
CA ASP A 41 8.97 11.87 0.11
C ASP A 41 10.07 11.36 -0.81
N ASP A 42 11.16 10.88 -0.21
CA ASP A 42 12.23 10.18 -0.91
C ASP A 42 11.78 8.76 -1.29
N PHE A 43 11.44 8.59 -2.56
CA PHE A 43 11.01 7.31 -3.13
C PHE A 43 12.02 6.17 -2.85
N GLY A 44 13.32 6.44 -2.99
CA GLY A 44 14.36 5.41 -2.83
C GLY A 44 14.50 4.96 -1.38
N ALA A 45 14.47 5.91 -0.43
CA ALA A 45 14.50 5.59 0.99
C ALA A 45 13.28 4.77 1.40
N HIS A 46 12.07 5.17 0.98
CA HIS A 46 10.84 4.43 1.29
C HIS A 46 10.78 3.06 0.63
N LEU A 47 11.23 2.92 -0.61
CA LEU A 47 11.32 1.63 -1.29
C LEU A 47 12.24 0.67 -0.52
N ASN A 48 13.44 1.12 -0.15
CA ASN A 48 14.39 0.30 0.61
C ASN A 48 13.83 -0.09 1.98
N GLN A 49 13.15 0.83 2.66
CA GLN A 49 12.51 0.54 3.94
C GLN A 49 11.37 -0.47 3.79
N LEU A 50 10.54 -0.35 2.74
CA LEU A 50 9.46 -1.28 2.47
C LEU A 50 10.02 -2.68 2.17
N ILE A 51 11.05 -2.80 1.31
CA ILE A 51 11.74 -4.08 1.04
C ILE A 51 12.20 -4.74 2.35
N ALA A 52 12.88 -3.97 3.21
CA ALA A 52 13.36 -4.48 4.50
C ALA A 52 12.21 -4.92 5.43
N ILE A 53 11.08 -4.20 5.42
CA ILE A 53 9.87 -4.59 6.16
C ILE A 53 9.35 -5.93 5.64
N LEU A 54 9.18 -6.09 4.32
CA LEU A 54 8.63 -7.31 3.73
C LEU A 54 9.49 -8.54 4.07
N GLN A 55 10.81 -8.42 3.93
CA GLN A 55 11.76 -9.50 4.24
C GLN A 55 11.77 -9.93 5.71
N GLN A 56 11.50 -9.00 6.64
CA GLN A 56 11.58 -9.28 8.08
C GLN A 56 10.25 -9.75 8.69
N THR A 57 9.14 -9.43 8.04
CA THR A 57 7.81 -9.49 8.68
C THR A 57 6.85 -10.45 8.00
N GLU A 58 7.10 -10.83 6.74
CA GLU A 58 6.30 -11.79 5.98
C GLU A 58 4.79 -11.48 6.09
N PRO A 59 4.34 -10.30 5.62
CA PRO A 59 2.95 -9.91 5.75
C PRO A 59 2.03 -10.80 4.92
N ARG A 60 0.77 -10.93 5.35
CA ARG A 60 -0.26 -11.73 4.66
C ARG A 60 -0.72 -11.10 3.35
N SER A 61 -0.75 -9.77 3.31
CA SER A 61 -1.17 -9.00 2.14
C SER A 61 -0.68 -7.55 2.25
N ILE A 62 -0.68 -6.84 1.12
CA ILE A 62 -0.54 -5.39 1.06
C ILE A 62 -1.76 -4.81 0.34
N THR A 63 -2.47 -3.89 1.00
CA THR A 63 -3.48 -3.03 0.36
C THR A 63 -2.90 -1.63 0.18
N VAL A 64 -2.85 -1.12 -1.04
CA VAL A 64 -2.46 0.26 -1.33
C VAL A 64 -3.72 1.12 -1.48
N VAL A 65 -3.83 2.21 -0.73
CA VAL A 65 -4.95 3.16 -0.90
C VAL A 65 -4.37 4.51 -1.28
N TYR A 66 -4.76 5.02 -2.44
CA TYR A 66 -4.11 6.17 -3.05
C TYR A 66 -5.11 7.03 -3.81
N MET A 67 -4.75 8.29 -4.08
CA MET A 67 -5.65 9.23 -4.74
C MET A 67 -5.62 9.10 -6.27
N GLU A 68 -6.69 9.51 -6.96
CA GLU A 68 -6.81 9.52 -8.43
C GLU A 68 -5.77 10.40 -9.16
N VAL A 69 -5.09 11.29 -8.42
CA VAL A 69 -4.13 12.24 -8.99
C VAL A 69 -2.87 11.52 -9.50
N PRO A 70 -2.25 12.01 -10.59
CA PRO A 70 -1.20 11.28 -11.30
C PRO A 70 0.05 10.98 -10.45
N CYS A 71 0.32 11.77 -9.42
CA CYS A 71 1.47 11.51 -8.55
C CYS A 71 1.31 10.27 -7.68
N CYS A 72 0.07 9.87 -7.34
CA CYS A 72 -0.18 8.81 -6.37
C CYS A 72 -0.03 7.38 -6.94
N SER A 73 -0.02 7.22 -8.27
CA SER A 73 0.26 5.93 -8.92
C SER A 73 1.65 5.39 -8.60
N GLY A 74 2.61 6.27 -8.26
CA GLY A 74 3.94 5.89 -7.81
C GLY A 74 3.94 5.03 -6.54
N LEU A 75 2.89 5.10 -5.71
CA LEU A 75 2.78 4.30 -4.49
C LEU A 75 2.47 2.82 -4.80
N VAL A 76 1.62 2.57 -5.80
CA VAL A 76 1.34 1.20 -6.29
C VAL A 76 2.60 0.60 -6.92
N TYR A 77 3.35 1.41 -7.69
CA TYR A 77 4.63 0.99 -8.25
C TYR A 77 5.65 0.66 -7.15
N MET A 78 5.76 1.48 -6.10
CA MET A 78 6.63 1.21 -4.95
C MET A 78 6.30 -0.12 -4.28
N ALA A 79 5.00 -0.39 -4.03
CA ALA A 79 4.57 -1.63 -3.39
C ALA A 79 4.91 -2.85 -4.26
N ARG A 80 4.61 -2.79 -5.57
CA ARG A 80 4.92 -3.87 -6.51
C ARG A 80 6.42 -4.14 -6.57
N LYS A 81 7.22 -3.08 -6.74
CA LYS A 81 8.68 -3.19 -6.79
C LYS A 81 9.27 -3.71 -5.48
N ALA A 82 8.73 -3.32 -4.33
CA ALA A 82 9.17 -3.84 -3.05
C ALA A 82 8.89 -5.34 -2.90
N ILE A 83 7.73 -5.82 -3.35
CA ILE A 83 7.41 -7.25 -3.36
C ILE A 83 8.42 -8.01 -4.22
N GLU A 84 8.62 -7.57 -5.48
CA GLU A 84 9.58 -8.16 -6.43
C GLU A 84 11.01 -8.18 -5.85
N ASP A 85 11.52 -7.03 -5.40
CA ASP A 85 12.89 -6.89 -4.91
C ASP A 85 13.11 -7.58 -3.55
N SER A 86 12.04 -7.78 -2.76
CA SER A 86 12.09 -8.57 -1.52
C SER A 86 12.16 -10.07 -1.75
N GLY A 87 11.78 -10.54 -2.94
CA GLY A 87 11.63 -11.97 -3.26
C GLY A 87 10.44 -12.64 -2.58
N SER A 88 9.47 -11.86 -2.08
CA SER A 88 8.29 -12.37 -1.38
C SER A 88 7.12 -12.59 -2.34
N ASP A 89 6.29 -13.60 -2.09
CA ASP A 89 5.02 -13.80 -2.79
C ASP A 89 3.86 -13.28 -1.94
N ILE A 90 3.54 -12.00 -2.09
CA ILE A 90 2.56 -11.29 -1.27
C ILE A 90 1.41 -10.78 -2.16
N PRO A 91 0.14 -11.11 -1.86
CA PRO A 91 -1.01 -10.52 -2.54
C PRO A 91 -1.03 -8.99 -2.42
N LEU A 92 -1.09 -8.31 -3.57
CA LEU A 92 -1.17 -6.85 -3.68
C LEU A 92 -2.56 -6.40 -4.17
N TYR A 93 -3.25 -5.64 -3.33
CA TYR A 93 -4.53 -5.00 -3.64
C TYR A 93 -4.30 -3.50 -3.80
N ASP A 94 -5.11 -2.83 -4.61
CA ASP A 94 -5.09 -1.36 -4.67
C ASP A 94 -6.49 -0.74 -4.78
N VAL A 95 -6.63 0.45 -4.20
CA VAL A 95 -7.89 1.20 -4.13
C VAL A 95 -7.64 2.65 -4.48
N THR A 96 -8.37 3.14 -5.48
CA THR A 96 -8.30 4.54 -5.91
C THR A 96 -9.40 5.37 -5.25
N VAL A 97 -9.00 6.47 -4.61
CA VAL A 97 -9.88 7.46 -3.97
C VAL A 97 -9.88 8.76 -4.79
N SER A 98 -11.06 9.30 -5.07
CA SER A 98 -11.19 10.58 -5.77
C SER A 98 -10.78 11.76 -4.90
N THR A 99 -10.47 12.89 -5.53
CA THR A 99 -10.26 14.18 -4.85
C THR A 99 -11.51 14.69 -4.12
N ARG A 100 -12.66 14.04 -4.30
CA ARG A 100 -13.93 14.34 -3.62
C ARG A 100 -14.26 13.35 -2.49
N GLY A 101 -13.35 12.42 -2.17
CA GLY A 101 -13.54 11.48 -1.07
C GLY A 101 -14.47 10.32 -1.39
N SER A 102 -14.56 9.93 -2.67
CA SER A 102 -15.30 8.74 -3.11
C SER A 102 -14.35 7.65 -3.60
N ILE A 103 -14.70 6.39 -3.41
CA ILE A 103 -13.95 5.26 -4.00
C ILE A 103 -14.30 5.17 -5.49
N LEU A 104 -13.28 5.12 -6.35
CA LEU A 104 -13.44 5.02 -7.80
C LEU A 104 -13.25 3.59 -8.30
N SER A 105 -12.29 2.87 -7.74
CA SER A 105 -11.99 1.49 -8.12
C SER A 105 -11.34 0.73 -6.98
N ARG A 106 -11.52 -0.60 -7.01
CA ARG A 106 -10.79 -1.57 -6.21
C ARG A 106 -10.26 -2.62 -7.18
N HIS A 107 -8.96 -2.88 -7.14
CA HIS A 107 -8.33 -3.93 -7.93
C HIS A 107 -7.91 -5.05 -7.00
N ASP A 108 -8.44 -6.24 -7.28
CA ASP A 108 -8.06 -7.46 -6.59
C ASP A 108 -6.68 -7.93 -7.08
N PRO A 109 -5.89 -8.62 -6.23
CA PRO A 109 -4.61 -9.18 -6.60
C PRO A 109 -4.81 -10.15 -7.75
N VAL A 110 -4.05 -9.91 -8.81
CA VAL A 110 -3.82 -10.95 -9.82
C VAL A 110 -2.95 -12.01 -9.16
N PRO A 111 -3.35 -13.30 -9.14
CA PRO A 111 -2.51 -14.37 -8.62
C PRO A 111 -1.15 -14.37 -9.33
N SER A 112 -0.07 -14.52 -8.56
CA SER A 112 1.31 -14.61 -9.05
C SER A 112 1.59 -15.83 -9.94
N ALA A 113 0.58 -16.67 -10.20
CA ALA A 113 0.66 -17.85 -11.04
C ALA A 113 -0.42 -17.83 -12.13
N SER A 114 -0.09 -17.29 -13.30
CA SER A 114 -0.41 -17.95 -14.57
C SER A 114 0.91 -18.44 -15.14
N THR A 115 1.00 -19.74 -15.33
CA THR A 115 2.12 -20.46 -15.97
C THR A 115 2.53 -19.82 -17.30
#